data_AF-A0A7W6VEC4-F1
#
_entry.id   AF-A0A7W6VEC4-F1
#
_cell.length_a   1.000
_cell.length_b   1.000
_cell.length_c   1.000
_cell.angle_alpha   90.00
_cell.angle_beta   90.00
_cell.angle_gamma   90.00
#
_symmetry.space_group_name_H-M   'P 1'
#
loop_
_entity.id
_entity.type
_entity.pdbx_description
1 polymer ?
#
loop_
_entity_poly.entity_id
_entity_poly.type
_entity_poly.pdbx_seq_one_letter_code
_entity_poly.pdbx_strand_id
1 'polypeptide(L)' 'MLIPADLLDTVLDEAPEQERMEAWIMSRIDEGVPLPGLYPMNADTRALYEDSKK' A
#
# COMPACT_ATOMS: atom_id res chain seq x y z
N MET A 1 -19.31 4.00 2.63
CA MET A 1 -18.87 3.25 1.44
C MET A 1 -19.87 2.13 1.20
N LEU A 2 -20.20 1.85 -0.06
CA LEU A 2 -21.02 0.69 -0.45
C LEU A 2 -20.18 -0.17 -1.39
N ILE A 3 -20.14 -1.48 -1.15
CA ILE A 3 -19.39 -2.44 -1.97
C ILE A 3 -20.40 -3.28 -2.76
N PRO A 4 -20.31 -3.35 -4.09
CA PRO A 4 -21.08 -4.30 -4.89
C PRO A 4 -20.88 -5.72 -4.39
N ALA A 5 -21.97 -6.49 -4.24
CA ALA A 5 -21.93 -7.80 -3.59
C ALA A 5 -21.01 -8.81 -4.32
N ASP A 6 -20.91 -8.68 -5.65
CA ASP A 6 -20.04 -9.47 -6.52
C ASP A 6 -18.54 -9.13 -6.39
N LEU A 7 -18.20 -8.00 -5.75
CA LEU A 7 -16.82 -7.59 -5.49
C LEU A 7 -16.40 -7.80 -4.03
N LEU A 8 -17.29 -8.29 -3.17
CA LEU A 8 -17.01 -8.41 -1.74
C LEU A 8 -15.78 -9.26 -1.47
N ASP A 9 -15.67 -10.43 -2.10
CA ASP A 9 -14.55 -11.35 -1.89
C ASP A 9 -13.22 -10.73 -2.34
N THR A 10 -13.19 -10.07 -3.51
CA THR A 10 -12.00 -9.35 -4.00
C THR A 10 -11.56 -8.26 -3.03
N VAL A 11 -12.51 -7.47 -2.51
CA VAL A 11 -12.17 -6.42 -1.54
C VAL A 11 -11.63 -7.01 -0.24
N LEU A 12 -12.22 -8.11 0.24
CA LEU A 12 -11.73 -8.78 1.45
C LEU A 12 -10.32 -9.35 1.27
N ASP A 13 -10.00 -9.85 0.08
CA ASP A 13 -8.69 -10.39 -0.25
C ASP A 13 -7.62 -9.28 -0.41
N GLU A 14 -7.95 -8.17 -1.08
CA GLU A 14 -6.99 -7.13 -1.44
C GLU A 14 -6.84 -6.02 -0.38
N ALA A 15 -7.92 -5.63 0.30
CA ALA A 15 -7.92 -4.46 1.19
C ALA A 15 -6.91 -4.55 2.35
N PRO A 16 -6.73 -5.68 3.04
CA PRO A 16 -5.74 -5.76 4.12
C PRO A 16 -4.30 -5.49 3.64
N GLU A 17 -4.00 -5.87 2.40
CA GLU A 17 -2.67 -5.62 1.82
C GLU A 17 -2.51 -4.15 1.40
N GLN A 18 -3.56 -3.55 0.86
CA GLN A 18 -3.58 -2.11 0.60
C GLN A 18 -3.37 -1.31 1.90
N GLU A 19 -4.04 -1.67 2.99
CA GLU A 19 -3.89 -0.99 4.29
C GLU A 19 -2.47 -1.10 4.85
N ARG A 20 -1.84 -2.28 4.76
CA ARG A 20 -0.43 -2.47 5.15
C ARG A 20 0.51 -1.61 4.33
N MET A 21 0.28 -1.54 3.03
CA MET A 21 1.04 -0.73 2.10
C MET A 21 0.92 0.75 2.42
N GLU A 22 -0.30 1.24 2.65
CA GLU A 22 -0.55 2.63 3.03
C GLU A 22 0.11 2.97 4.38
N ALA A 23 0.00 2.09 5.38
CA ALA A 23 0.66 2.27 6.67
C ALA A 23 2.19 2.34 6.54
N TRP A 24 2.79 1.49 5.70
CA TRP A 24 4.22 1.54 5.42
C TRP A 24 4.63 2.84 4.71
N ILE A 25 3.86 3.30 3.71
CA ILE A 25 4.13 4.58 3.04
C ILE A 25 4.12 5.73 4.04
N MET A 26 3.15 5.74 4.97
CA MET A 26 3.07 6.76 6.01
C MET A 26 4.32 6.76 6.91
N SER A 27 4.84 5.59 7.29
CA SER A 27 6.09 5.53 8.07
C SER A 27 7.29 6.07 7.30
N ARG A 28 7.37 5.86 5.98
CA ARG A 28 8.43 6.45 5.14
C ARG A 28 8.33 7.97 5.08
N ILE A 29 7.11 8.51 5.01
CA ILE A 29 6.88 9.96 5.03
C ILE A 29 7.32 10.54 6.38
N ASP A 30 6.99 9.88 7.49
CA ASP A 30 7.42 10.31 8.83
C ASP A 30 8.95 10.30 9.00
N GLU A 31 9.64 9.40 8.30
CA GLU A 31 11.12 9.37 8.21
C GLU A 31 11.70 10.46 7.28
N GLY A 32 10.86 11.25 6.62
CA GLY A 32 11.26 12.36 5.74
C GLY A 32 11.45 11.98 4.27
N VAL A 33 11.01 10.79 3.84
CA VAL A 33 11.05 10.40 2.42
C VAL A 33 9.96 11.16 1.64
N PRO A 34 10.28 11.78 0.49
CA PRO A 34 9.33 12.58 -0.26
C PRO A 34 8.22 11.74 -0.89
N LEU A 35 6.99 12.29 -0.91
CA LEU A 35 5.80 11.63 -1.46
C LEU A 35 5.91 11.27 -2.96
N PRO A 36 6.48 12.12 -3.84
CA PRO A 36 6.69 11.76 -5.24
C PRO A 36 7.61 10.53 -5.37
N GLY A 37 7.10 9.46 -5.98
CA GLY A 37 7.80 8.18 -6.12
C GLY A 37 7.42 7.15 -5.06
N LEU A 38 7.06 7.59 -3.85
CA LEU A 38 6.37 6.76 -2.86
C LEU A 38 4.90 6.53 -3.25
N TYR A 39 4.23 7.56 -3.78
CA TYR A 39 2.83 7.49 -4.19
C TYR A 39 2.58 8.18 -5.54
N PRO A 40 2.06 7.46 -6.55
CA PRO A 40 1.99 6.01 -6.61
C PRO A 40 3.41 5.40 -6.61
N MET A 41 3.58 4.23 -5.98
CA MET A 41 4.90 3.60 -5.83
C MET A 41 5.57 3.34 -7.18
N ASN A 42 6.80 3.84 -7.34
CA ASN A 42 7.68 3.46 -8.43
C ASN A 42 8.26 2.04 -8.22
N ALA A 43 9.01 1.54 -9.21
CA ALA A 43 9.58 0.19 -9.16
C ALA A 43 10.53 -0.01 -7.95
N ASP A 44 11.36 0.98 -7.65
CA ASP A 44 12.32 0.93 -6.54
C ASP A 44 11.62 0.88 -5.18
N THR A 45 10.60 1.72 -4.98
CA THR A 45 9.81 1.76 -3.75
C THR A 45 9.03 0.47 -3.56
N ARG A 46 8.49 -0.10 -4.65
CA ARG A 46 7.82 -1.40 -4.61
C ARG A 46 8.79 -2.50 -4.16
N ALA A 47 10.02 -2.50 -4.65
CA ALA A 47 11.03 -3.46 -4.22
C ALA A 47 11.38 -3.30 -2.72
N LEU A 48 11.48 -2.06 -2.23
CA LEU A 48 11.70 -1.77 -0.81
C LEU A 48 10.52 -2.24 0.06
N TYR A 49 9.29 -2.05 -0.41
CA TYR A 49 8.09 -2.53 0.29
C TYR A 49 8.02 -4.06 0.31
N GLU A 50 8.34 -4.74 -0.80
CA GLU A 50 8.40 -6.21 -0.81
C GLU A 50 9.53 -6.75 0.08
N ASP A 51 10.65 -6.03 0.21
CA ASP A 51 11.72 -6.41 1.12
C ASP A 51 11.34 -6.20 2.59
N SER A 52 10.53 -5.18 2.90
CA SER A 52 10.08 -4.89 4.27
C SER A 52 9.04 -5.88 4.81
N LYS A 53 8.43 -6.69 3.95
CA LYS A 53 7.49 -7.77 4.31
C LYS A 53 8.17 -9.07 4.74
N LYS A 54 9.48 -9.21 4.54
CA LYS A 54 10.26 -10.39 4.93
C LYS A 54 10.55 -10.40 6.41
#